data_AF-A0A5K0VXM7-F1
#
_entry.id   AF-A0A5K0VXM7-F1
#
_cell.length_a   1.000
_cell.length_b   1.000
_cell.length_c   1.000
_cell.angle_alpha   90.00
_cell.angle_beta   90.00
_cell.angle_gamma   90.00
#
_symmetry.space_group_name_H-M   'P 1'
#
loop_
_entity.id
_entity.type
_entity.pdbx_description
1 polymer ?
#
loop_
_entity_poly.entity_id
_entity_poly.type
_entity_poly.pdbx_seq_one_letter_code
_entity_poly.pdbx_strand_id
1 'polypeptide(L)' 'MFYGSVVWDPLLIVSQIVCLQCLYYLTLGLFMWILVGTRVSRLTLVYFFDYSTLTASTITGWCTMSSFLLTALAG' A
#
# COMPACT_ATOMS: atom_id res chain seq x y z
N MET A 1 -29.41 -17.31 -10.09
CA MET A 1 -27.96 -17.17 -10.36
C MET A 1 -27.57 -15.77 -9.94
N PHE A 2 -26.62 -15.62 -9.02
CA PHE A 2 -26.03 -14.32 -8.61
C PHE A 2 -25.13 -13.74 -9.72
N TYR A 3 -25.50 -13.95 -10.98
CA TYR A 3 -24.77 -13.51 -12.15
C TYR A 3 -25.69 -13.55 -13.37
N GLY A 4 -26.22 -12.39 -13.75
CA GLY A 4 -26.48 -12.08 -15.15
C GLY A 4 -25.24 -11.35 -15.65
N SER A 5 -24.57 -11.90 -16.66
CA SER A 5 -23.20 -11.58 -17.08
C SER A 5 -22.90 -10.11 -17.49
N VAL A 6 -23.83 -9.17 -17.33
CA VAL A 6 -23.67 -7.77 -17.78
C VAL A 6 -24.56 -6.78 -17.00
N VAL A 7 -25.01 -7.11 -15.78
CA VAL A 7 -25.80 -6.17 -14.94
C VAL A 7 -24.87 -5.54 -13.90
N TRP A 8 -24.92 -4.22 -13.79
CA TRP A 8 -24.19 -3.45 -12.79
C TRP A 8 -24.55 -3.94 -11.37
N ASP A 9 -23.60 -4.56 -10.67
CA ASP A 9 -23.76 -5.01 -9.29
C ASP A 9 -22.89 -4.13 -8.37
N PRO A 10 -23.50 -3.16 -7.65
CA PRO A 10 -22.75 -2.21 -6.83
C PRO A 10 -22.02 -2.88 -5.67
N LEU A 11 -22.57 -3.96 -5.10
CA LEU A 11 -21.96 -4.64 -3.97
C LEU A 11 -20.68 -5.36 -4.41
N LEU A 12 -20.74 -5.98 -5.58
CA LEU A 12 -19.59 -6.68 -6.15
C LEU A 12 -18.48 -5.70 -6.54
N ILE A 13 -18.83 -4.55 -7.13
CA ILE A 13 -17.85 -3.48 -7.43
C ILE A 13 -17.19 -2.94 -6.16
N VAL A 14 -17.97 -2.62 -5.12
CA VAL A 14 -17.42 -2.12 -3.84
C VAL A 14 -16.51 -3.17 -3.20
N SER A 15 -16.91 -4.44 -3.18
CA SER A 15 -16.06 -5.51 -2.63
C SER A 15 -14.75 -5.68 -3.40
N GLN A 16 -14.75 -5.52 -4.73
CA GLN A 16 -13.54 -5.53 -5.55
C GLN A 16 -12.62 -4.36 -5.21
N ILE A 17 -13.15 -3.13 -5.08
CA ILE A 17 -12.35 -1.94 -4.72
C ILE A 17 -11.71 -2.13 -3.34
N VAL A 18 -12.49 -2.59 -2.35
CA VAL A 18 -11.98 -2.86 -1.00
C VAL A 18 -10.91 -3.95 -1.03
N CYS A 19 -11.13 -5.04 -1.77
CA CYS A 19 -10.16 -6.12 -1.92
C CYS A 19 -8.82 -5.63 -2.47
N LEU A 20 -8.84 -4.85 -3.55
CA LEU A 20 -7.63 -4.28 -4.15
C LEU A 20 -6.93 -3.32 -3.19
N GLN A 21 -7.68 -2.48 -2.47
CA GLN A 21 -7.08 -1.58 -1.49
C GLN A 21 -6.44 -2.33 -0.32
N CYS A 22 -7.07 -3.40 0.18
CA CYS A 22 -6.47 -4.25 1.20
C CYS A 22 -5.17 -4.90 0.71
N LEU A 23 -5.17 -5.45 -0.51
CA LEU A 23 -3.97 -6.04 -1.11
C LEU A 23 -2.85 -5.01 -1.28
N TYR A 24 -3.17 -3.80 -1.73
CA TYR A 24 -2.23 -2.70 -1.84
C TYR A 24 -1.60 -2.36 -0.48
N TYR A 25 -2.40 -2.13 0.57
CA TYR A 25 -1.87 -1.77 1.89
C TYR A 25 -1.08 -2.91 2.57
N LEU A 26 -1.47 -4.18 2.34
CA LEU A 26 -0.71 -5.33 2.82
C LEU A 26 0.66 -5.41 2.15
N THR A 27 0.71 -5.21 0.83
CA THR A 27 1.95 -5.23 0.04
C THR A 27 2.85 -4.07 0.42
N LEU A 28 2.29 -2.87 0.55
CA LEU A 28 3.00 -1.68 1.05
C LEU A 28 3.56 -1.92 2.45
N GLY A 29 2.76 -2.49 3.35
CA GLY A 29 3.18 -2.81 4.71
C GLY A 29 4.31 -3.83 4.76
N LEU A 30 4.30 -4.83 3.87
CA LEU A 30 5.39 -5.80 3.73
C LEU A 30 6.69 -5.11 3.31
N PHE A 31 6.65 -4.28 2.27
CA PHE A 31 7.84 -3.55 1.81
C PHE A 31 8.34 -2.54 2.85
N MET A 32 7.44 -1.82 3.52
CA MET A 32 7.80 -0.92 4.63
C MET A 32 8.47 -1.70 5.77
N TRP A 33 7.96 -2.86 6.13
CA TRP A 33 8.55 -3.68 7.19
C TRP A 33 9.97 -4.14 6.84
N ILE A 34 10.20 -4.56 5.60
CA ILE A 34 11.54 -4.99 5.12
C ILE A 34 12.51 -3.81 5.01
N LEU A 35 12.10 -2.71 4.37
CA LEU A 35 12.99 -1.59 4.01
C LEU A 35 13.12 -0.54 5.11
N VAL A 36 12.01 -0.15 5.74
CA VAL A 36 11.97 0.89 6.78
C VAL A 36 12.10 0.29 8.16
N GLY A 37 11.50 -0.88 8.43
CA GLY A 37 11.56 -1.56 9.72
C GLY A 37 12.96 -1.98 10.15
N THR A 38 13.88 -2.19 9.19
CA THR A 38 15.29 -2.43 9.47
C THR A 38 16.07 -1.17 9.85
N ARG A 39 15.49 0.02 9.68
CA ARG A 39 16.13 1.32 9.93
C ARG A 39 15.59 2.05 11.15
N VAL A 40 14.32 1.83 11.50
CA VAL A 40 13.65 2.54 12.59
C VAL A 40 13.24 1.61 13.71
N SER A 41 13.43 2.03 14.96
CA SER A 41 13.08 1.21 16.12
C SER A 41 11.57 1.04 16.30
N ARG A 42 10.76 1.94 15.73
CA ARG A 42 9.29 1.90 15.75
C ARG A 42 8.73 2.26 14.39
N LEU A 43 8.10 1.28 13.75
CA LEU A 43 7.35 1.49 12.52
C LEU A 43 5.92 1.88 12.88
N THR A 44 5.50 3.08 12.47
CA THR A 44 4.18 3.66 12.79
C THR A 44 3.41 3.98 11.51
N LEU A 45 2.11 4.28 11.65
CA LEU A 45 1.26 4.68 10.53
C LEU A 45 1.71 5.97 9.81
N VAL A 46 2.59 6.77 10.43
CA VAL A 46 3.13 8.00 9.82
C VAL A 46 3.84 7.68 8.49
N TYR A 47 4.56 6.56 8.40
CA TYR A 47 5.23 6.14 7.17
C TYR A 47 4.27 5.74 6.04
N PHE A 48 3.00 5.46 6.36
CA PHE A 48 1.97 5.10 5.37
C PHE A 48 1.24 6.33 4.83
N PHE A 49 0.93 7.30 5.69
CA PHE A 49 -0.04 8.36 5.39
C PHE A 49 0.55 9.77 5.37
N ASP A 50 1.74 9.98 5.95
CA ASP A 50 2.33 11.30 6.05
C ASP A 50 3.37 11.52 4.93
N TYR A 51 3.09 12.50 4.07
CA TYR A 51 3.97 12.85 2.95
C TYR A 51 5.34 13.38 3.41
N SER A 52 5.46 13.90 4.64
CA SER A 52 6.73 14.41 5.17
C SER A 52 7.79 13.33 5.30
N THR A 53 7.37 12.06 5.35
CA THR A 53 8.27 10.90 5.35
C THR A 53 8.92 10.61 3.99
N LEU A 54 8.33 11.13 2.90
CA LEU A 54 8.85 11.00 1.54
C LEU A 54 9.88 12.09 1.24
N THR A 55 11.07 11.94 1.82
CA THR A 55 12.18 12.87 1.63
C THR A 55 13.38 12.20 0.94
N ALA A 56 13.95 12.87 -0.07
CA ALA A 56 15.19 12.45 -0.72
C ALA A 56 16.45 12.82 0.08
N SER A 57 16.30 13.56 1.18
CA SER A 57 17.43 14.00 2.02
C SER A 57 17.87 12.97 3.04
N THR A 58 17.08 11.91 3.28
CA THR A 58 17.41 10.87 4.27
C THR A 58 17.29 9.48 3.68
N ILE A 59 18.12 8.55 4.17
CA ILE A 59 18.09 7.14 3.73
C ILE A 59 16.74 6.50 4.05
N THR A 60 16.13 6.83 5.20
CA THR A 60 14.80 6.33 5.58
C THR A 60 13.72 6.83 4.62
N GLY A 61 13.80 8.09 4.17
CA GLY A 61 12.88 8.63 3.17
C GLY A 61 13.04 7.96 1.80
N TRP A 62 14.28 7.69 1.38
CA TRP A 62 14.55 6.85 0.19
C TRP A 62 13.96 5.44 0.32
N CYS A 63 14.10 4.77 1.46
CA CYS A 63 13.49 3.46 1.72
C CYS A 63 11.96 3.51 1.66
N THR A 64 11.37 4.58 2.21
CA THR A 64 9.92 4.81 2.17
C THR A 64 9.45 4.97 0.72
N MET A 65 10.13 5.82 -0.06
CA MET A 65 9.82 6.05 -1.48
C MET A 65 10.00 4.79 -2.34
N SER A 66 11.07 4.02 -2.12
CA SER A 66 11.27 2.72 -2.77
C SER A 66 10.17 1.71 -2.42
N SER A 67 9.65 1.72 -1.19
CA SER A 67 8.55 0.84 -0.78
C SER A 67 7.28 1.15 -1.57
N PHE A 68 6.95 2.43 -1.78
CA PHE A 68 5.83 2.84 -2.63
C PHE A 68 6.05 2.44 -4.10
N LEU A 69 7.26 2.62 -4.64
CA LEU A 69 7.58 2.23 -6.02
C LEU A 69 7.47 0.70 -6.22
N LEU A 70 8.00 -0.09 -5.30
CA LEU A 70 7.91 -1.55 -5.35
C LEU A 70 6.47 -2.04 -5.21
N THR A 71 5.66 -1.40 -4.37
CA THR A 71 4.23 -1.69 -4.26
C THR A 71 3.50 -1.41 -5.56
N ALA A 72 3.77 -0.25 -6.19
CA ALA A 72 3.17 0.10 -7.48
C ALA A 72 3.55 -0.87 -8.61
N LEU A 73 4.75 -1.47 -8.55
CA LEU A 73 5.17 -2.52 -9.49
C LEU A 73 4.53 -3.88 -9.19
N ALA A 74 4.19 -4.15 -7.93
CA ALA A 74 3.61 -5.42 -7.50
C ALA A 74 2.11 -5.56 -7.84
N GLY A 75 1.38 -4.45 -7.99
CA GLY A 75 -0.03 -4.42 -8.41
C GLY A 75 -0.93 -3.62 -7.49
#